data_AF-A0AA39AKM6-F1
#
_entry.id   AF-A0AA39AKM6-F1
#
_cell.length_a   1.000
_cell.length_b   1.000
_cell.length_c   1.000
_cell.angle_alpha   90.00
_cell.angle_beta   90.00
_cell.angle_gamma   90.00
#
_symmetry.space_group_name_H-M   'P 1'
#
loop_
_entity.id
_entity.type
_entity.pdbx_description
1 polymer ?
#
loop_
_entity_poly.entity_id
_entity_poly.type
_entity_poly.pdbx_seq_one_letter_code
_entity_poly.pdbx_strand_id
1 'polypeptide(L)'
;MAESKSGLRKPVFTKIEQLRPGTSGHTLTVKVVSSKMVLQKGRPDGPQVRQMRIAECLVGDETGMIIFTARNDQVDLMKEGSTVVLRNAKIDMFKGSMRLAVDKWGRVEVTEPASFSVKEDSNLSLVEYELVNVVEE
;
A
#
# COMPACT_ATOMS: atom_id res chain seq x y z
N MET A 1 24.90 -19.10 -28.28
CA MET A 1 25.02 -19.35 -26.83
C MET A 1 23.74 -18.87 -26.19
N ALA A 2 22.98 -19.74 -25.54
CA ALA A 2 21.75 -19.37 -24.87
C ALA A 2 22.10 -18.81 -23.49
N GLU A 3 21.89 -17.51 -23.29
CA GLU A 3 22.05 -16.87 -21.99
C GLU A 3 21.04 -17.49 -21.02
N SER A 4 21.56 -18.20 -20.02
CA SER A 4 20.78 -18.74 -18.92
C SER A 4 20.12 -17.57 -18.18
N LYS A 5 18.81 -17.38 -18.36
CA LYS A 5 18.02 -16.47 -17.53
C LYS A 5 18.18 -16.91 -16.08
N SER A 6 18.97 -16.18 -15.30
CA SER A 6 19.07 -16.35 -13.86
C SER A 6 17.66 -16.41 -13.28
N GLY A 7 17.32 -17.48 -12.57
CA GLY A 7 16.00 -17.65 -11.98
C GLY A 7 15.64 -16.43 -11.13
N LEU A 8 14.44 -15.87 -11.36
CA LEU A 8 13.95 -14.75 -10.56
C LEU A 8 13.87 -15.20 -9.09
N ARG A 9 14.44 -14.40 -8.19
CA ARG A 9 14.35 -14.66 -6.74
C ARG A 9 12.89 -14.72 -6.33
N LYS A 10 12.54 -15.70 -5.48
CA LYS A 10 11.18 -15.82 -4.96
C LYS A 10 10.82 -14.53 -4.20
N PRO A 11 9.60 -13.98 -4.41
CA PRO A 11 9.16 -12.81 -3.66
C PRO A 11 9.08 -13.15 -2.18
N VAL A 12 9.63 -12.28 -1.33
CA VAL A 12 9.51 -12.36 0.12
C VAL A 12 8.32 -11.51 0.53
N PHE A 13 7.41 -12.10 1.29
CA PHE A 13 6.25 -11.38 1.81
C PHE A 13 6.59 -10.83 3.19
N THR A 14 6.38 -9.54 3.35
CA THR A 14 6.52 -8.80 4.61
C THR A 14 5.18 -8.83 5.34
N LYS A 15 5.19 -8.58 6.66
CA LYS A 15 3.98 -8.35 7.46
C LYS A 15 3.82 -6.89 7.84
N ILE A 16 2.59 -6.47 8.13
CA ILE A 16 2.31 -5.05 8.45
C ILE A 16 3.12 -4.60 9.67
N GLU A 17 3.21 -5.37 10.74
CA GLU A 17 3.98 -5.01 11.95
C GLU A 17 5.49 -4.75 11.68
N GLN A 18 6.01 -5.27 10.58
CA GLN A 18 7.43 -5.16 10.21
C GLN A 18 7.72 -3.89 9.40
N LEU A 19 6.69 -3.14 9.01
CA LEU A 19 6.84 -1.89 8.27
C LEU A 19 7.52 -0.83 9.15
N ARG A 20 8.39 -0.03 8.54
CA ARG A 20 9.13 1.05 9.20
C ARG A 20 9.11 2.33 8.36
N PRO A 21 9.19 3.52 8.98
CA PRO A 21 9.27 4.78 8.24
C PRO A 21 10.36 4.77 7.18
N GLY A 22 10.07 5.32 5.99
CA GLY A 22 11.04 5.45 4.89
C GLY A 22 11.41 4.17 4.14
N THR A 23 10.88 3.01 4.53
CA THR A 23 11.18 1.74 3.85
C THR A 23 10.36 1.53 2.57
N SER A 24 10.91 0.76 1.62
CA SER A 24 10.29 0.48 0.31
C SER A 24 10.60 -0.94 -0.16
N GLY A 25 9.90 -1.41 -1.21
CA GLY A 25 10.12 -2.73 -1.79
C GLY A 25 9.30 -3.84 -1.14
N HIS A 26 8.27 -3.47 -0.37
CA HIS A 26 7.46 -4.43 0.37
C HIS A 26 6.52 -5.20 -0.54
N THR A 27 6.39 -6.50 -0.29
CA THR A 27 5.35 -7.32 -0.89
C THR A 27 4.46 -7.84 0.22
N LEU A 28 3.16 -7.51 0.19
CA LEU A 28 2.22 -7.78 1.27
C LEU A 28 0.94 -8.39 0.69
N THR A 29 0.31 -9.32 1.42
CA THR A 29 -1.07 -9.74 1.17
C THR A 29 -1.95 -9.14 2.26
N VAL A 30 -2.92 -8.32 1.87
CA VAL A 30 -3.76 -7.58 2.81
C VAL A 30 -5.23 -7.70 2.46
N LYS A 31 -6.09 -7.65 3.47
CA LYS A 31 -7.53 -7.54 3.31
C LYS A 31 -7.94 -6.07 3.44
N VAL A 32 -8.83 -5.63 2.56
CA VAL A 32 -9.41 -4.29 2.62
C VAL A 32 -10.53 -4.28 3.64
N VAL A 33 -10.36 -3.50 4.71
CA VAL A 33 -11.35 -3.34 5.79
C VAL A 33 -12.36 -2.27 5.40
N SER A 34 -11.89 -1.11 4.96
CA SER A 34 -12.74 -0.02 4.49
C SER A 34 -12.09 0.78 3.36
N SER A 35 -12.89 1.46 2.56
CA SER A 35 -12.40 2.26 1.43
C SER A 35 -13.17 3.58 1.32
N LYS A 36 -12.48 4.70 1.52
CA LYS A 36 -13.06 6.04 1.48
C LYS A 36 -12.46 6.85 0.35
N MET A 37 -13.30 7.28 -0.59
CA MET A 37 -12.86 8.20 -1.64
C MET A 37 -12.58 9.59 -1.04
N VAL A 38 -11.37 10.12 -1.23
CA VAL A 38 -10.94 11.42 -0.66
C VAL A 38 -10.75 12.50 -1.71
N LEU A 39 -10.51 12.13 -2.97
CA LEU A 39 -10.41 13.08 -4.06
C LEU A 39 -10.94 12.45 -5.35
N GLN A 40 -11.84 13.15 -6.02
CA GLN A 40 -12.28 12.85 -7.37
C GLN A 40 -12.38 14.15 -8.13
N LYS A 41 -11.40 14.41 -9.01
CA LYS A 41 -11.39 15.61 -9.85
C LYS A 41 -11.34 15.22 -11.32
N GLY A 42 -12.40 15.54 -12.05
CA GLY A 42 -12.40 15.61 -13.51
C GLY A 42 -12.03 17.02 -13.97
N ARG A 43 -11.20 17.16 -15.01
CA ARG A 43 -11.08 18.45 -15.72
C ARG A 43 -12.21 18.54 -16.76
N PRO A 44 -12.99 19.63 -16.80
CA PRO A 44 -14.06 19.80 -17.79
C PRO A 44 -13.56 19.94 -19.23
N ASP A 45 -12.38 20.52 -19.46
CA ASP A 45 -11.92 20.94 -20.80
C ASP A 45 -10.56 20.35 -21.21
N GLY A 46 -10.57 19.18 -21.85
CA GLY A 46 -9.38 18.68 -22.55
C GLY A 46 -9.55 17.27 -23.13
N PRO A 47 -9.00 16.98 -24.33
CA PRO A 47 -9.20 15.71 -25.05
C PRO A 47 -8.48 14.48 -24.44
N GLN A 48 -8.01 14.55 -23.19
CA GLN A 48 -7.35 13.43 -22.53
C GLN A 48 -7.65 13.41 -21.03
N VAL A 49 -8.77 12.75 -20.71
CA VAL A 49 -9.37 12.63 -19.38
C VAL A 49 -8.52 11.71 -18.49
N ARG A 50 -7.47 12.23 -17.84
CA ARG A 50 -6.93 11.58 -16.63
C ARG A 50 -7.71 12.07 -15.43
N GLN A 51 -8.82 11.40 -15.11
CA GLN A 51 -9.52 11.62 -13.84
C GLN A 51 -8.57 11.27 -12.70
N MET A 52 -8.23 12.25 -11.87
CA MET A 52 -7.43 12.00 -10.68
C MET A 52 -8.38 11.49 -9.60
N ARG A 53 -8.24 10.22 -9.24
CA ARG A 53 -9.00 9.58 -8.17
C ARG A 53 -8.04 9.17 -7.06
N ILE A 54 -8.37 9.49 -5.81
CA ILE A 54 -7.63 9.04 -4.63
C ILE A 54 -8.64 8.51 -3.62
N ALA A 55 -8.36 7.32 -3.09
CA ALA A 55 -9.06 6.76 -1.95
C ALA A 55 -8.06 6.43 -0.84
N GLU A 56 -8.49 6.64 0.40
CA GLU A 56 -7.83 6.13 1.59
C GLU A 56 -8.51 4.82 1.96
N CYS A 57 -7.76 3.73 1.92
CA CYS A 57 -8.26 2.39 2.20
C CYS A 57 -7.61 1.89 3.50
N LEU A 58 -8.41 1.50 4.48
CA LEU A 58 -7.88 0.78 5.63
C LEU A 58 -7.63 -0.67 5.20
N VAL A 59 -6.38 -1.11 5.29
CA VAL A 59 -5.98 -2.47 4.93
C VAL A 59 -5.26 -3.14 6.08
N GLY A 60 -5.37 -4.46 6.17
CA GLY A 60 -4.76 -5.20 7.27
C GLY A 60 -4.43 -6.65 6.96
N ASP A 61 -3.58 -7.22 7.80
CA ASP A 61 -3.23 -8.64 7.86
C ASP A 61 -3.38 -9.13 9.30
N GLU A 62 -2.93 -10.34 9.62
CA GLU A 62 -3.01 -10.89 10.98
C GLU A 62 -2.11 -10.17 12.01
N THR A 63 -1.24 -9.26 11.56
CA THR A 63 -0.26 -8.55 12.41
C THR A 63 -0.63 -7.10 12.68
N GLY A 64 -1.46 -6.49 11.83
CA GLY A 64 -1.99 -5.16 12.08
C GLY A 64 -2.71 -4.56 10.88
N MET A 65 -2.90 -3.25 10.93
CA MET A 65 -3.53 -2.43 9.91
C MET A 65 -2.68 -1.22 9.56
N ILE A 66 -2.88 -0.71 8.34
CA ILE A 66 -2.29 0.53 7.85
C ILE A 66 -3.23 1.16 6.81
N ILE A 67 -3.20 2.47 6.69
CA ILE A 67 -3.89 3.20 5.61
C ILE A 67 -3.09 3.03 4.33
N PHE A 68 -3.72 2.47 3.31
CA PHE A 68 -3.24 2.44 1.93
C PHE A 68 -3.81 3.61 1.13
N THR A 69 -2.96 4.33 0.40
CA THR A 69 -3.39 5.39 -0.51
C THR A 69 -3.55 4.83 -1.93
N ALA A 70 -4.79 4.53 -2.32
CA ALA A 70 -5.13 4.04 -3.65
C ALA A 70 -5.26 5.21 -4.63
N ARG A 71 -4.66 5.09 -5.82
CA ARG A 71 -4.71 6.12 -6.88
C ARG A 71 -5.27 5.57 -8.18
N ASN A 72 -6.09 6.37 -8.84
CA ASN A 72 -6.67 6.11 -10.17
C ASN A 72 -7.31 4.71 -10.23
N ASP A 73 -6.83 3.84 -11.10
CA ASP A 73 -7.38 2.50 -11.32
C ASP A 73 -7.22 1.58 -10.10
N GLN A 74 -6.29 1.89 -9.18
CA GLN A 74 -6.18 1.15 -7.92
C GLN A 74 -7.44 1.32 -7.06
N VAL A 75 -8.16 2.45 -7.18
CA VAL A 75 -9.38 2.69 -6.40
C VAL A 75 -10.44 1.63 -6.73
N ASP A 76 -10.51 1.18 -7.97
CA ASP A 76 -11.49 0.17 -8.40
C ASP A 76 -11.13 -1.24 -7.90
N LEU A 77 -9.85 -1.48 -7.57
CA LEU A 77 -9.34 -2.75 -7.01
C LEU A 77 -9.52 -2.82 -5.50
N MET A 78 -9.46 -1.68 -4.80
CA MET A 78 -9.51 -1.60 -3.34
C MET A 78 -10.94 -1.57 -2.79
N LYS A 79 -11.68 -2.65 -3.04
CA LYS A 79 -13.06 -2.83 -2.56
C LYS A 79 -13.08 -3.45 -1.17
N GLU A 80 -13.98 -2.99 -0.31
CA GLU A 80 -14.15 -3.55 1.04
C GLU A 80 -14.39 -5.07 1.00
N GLY A 81 -13.75 -5.79 1.93
CA GLY A 81 -13.80 -7.25 2.01
C GLY A 81 -12.89 -7.99 1.02
N SER A 82 -12.37 -7.32 -0.02
CA SER A 82 -11.45 -7.96 -0.97
C SER A 82 -10.07 -8.23 -0.36
N THR A 83 -9.38 -9.25 -0.87
CA THR A 83 -7.98 -9.52 -0.55
C THR A 83 -7.13 -9.10 -1.74
N VAL A 84 -6.07 -8.35 -1.48
CA VAL A 84 -5.15 -7.84 -2.50
C VAL A 84 -3.70 -8.13 -2.13
N VAL A 85 -2.89 -8.36 -3.16
CA VAL A 85 -1.44 -8.41 -3.06
C VAL A 85 -0.88 -7.08 -3.53
N LEU A 86 -0.13 -6.42 -2.66
CA LEU A 86 0.59 -5.19 -2.95
C LEU A 86 2.05 -5.55 -3.19
N ARG A 87 2.54 -5.35 -4.42
CA ARG A 87 3.92 -5.65 -4.81
C ARG A 87 4.72 -4.37 -4.96
N ASN A 88 5.96 -4.40 -4.44
CA ASN A 88 6.88 -3.26 -4.47
C ASN A 88 6.24 -1.99 -3.87
N ALA A 89 5.52 -2.18 -2.77
CA ALA A 89 4.92 -1.10 -2.01
C ALA A 89 5.98 -0.35 -1.20
N LYS A 90 5.65 0.90 -0.85
CA LYS A 90 6.50 1.76 -0.04
C LYS A 90 5.72 2.41 1.09
N ILE A 91 6.46 2.79 2.13
CA ILE A 91 5.96 3.64 3.19
C ILE A 91 6.12 5.09 2.78
N ASP A 92 4.99 5.81 2.76
CA ASP A 92 4.92 7.25 2.60
C ASP A 92 4.61 7.87 3.97
N MET A 93 5.29 8.96 4.31
CA MET A 93 5.06 9.67 5.57
C MET A 93 4.07 10.80 5.32
N PHE A 94 2.94 10.78 6.03
CA PHE A 94 1.92 11.80 5.91
C PHE A 94 1.55 12.34 7.28
N LYS A 95 1.87 13.62 7.53
CA LYS A 95 1.61 14.31 8.80
C LYS A 95 2.13 13.54 10.02
N GLY A 96 3.35 13.02 9.94
CA GLY A 96 3.98 12.26 11.03
C GLY A 96 3.60 10.77 11.08
N SER A 97 2.56 10.33 10.36
CA SER A 97 2.14 8.91 10.38
C SER A 97 2.48 8.17 9.09
N MET A 98 2.69 6.87 9.21
CA MET A 98 2.96 6.01 8.05
C MET A 98 1.70 5.73 7.25
N ARG A 99 1.84 5.72 5.91
CA ARG A 99 0.85 5.23 4.96
C ARG A 99 1.52 4.30 3.96
N LEU A 100 0.78 3.31 3.49
CA LEU A 100 1.23 2.41 2.45
C LEU A 100 0.84 2.97 1.07
N ALA A 101 1.73 2.86 0.10
CA ALA A 101 1.45 3.26 -1.28
C ALA A 101 2.14 2.33 -2.28
N VAL A 102 1.57 2.22 -3.47
CA VAL A 102 2.17 1.54 -4.62
C VAL A 102 2.36 2.55 -5.74
N ASP A 103 3.59 2.71 -6.21
CA ASP A 103 3.94 3.63 -7.30
C ASP A 103 3.98 2.93 -8.67
N LYS A 104 4.53 3.62 -9.68
CA LYS A 104 4.60 3.13 -11.07
C LYS A 104 5.42 1.85 -11.26
N TRP A 105 6.27 1.49 -10.30
CA TRP A 105 7.11 0.29 -10.34
C TRP A 105 6.52 -0.88 -9.55
N GLY A 106 5.42 -0.65 -8.85
CA GLY A 106 4.70 -1.68 -8.13
C GLY A 106 3.38 -2.03 -8.77
N ARG A 107 2.67 -2.99 -8.16
CA ARG A 107 1.40 -3.47 -8.66
C ARG A 107 0.45 -3.83 -7.52
N VAL A 108 -0.83 -3.58 -7.74
CA VAL A 108 -1.93 -4.04 -6.90
C VAL A 108 -2.63 -5.17 -7.67
N GLU A 109 -2.74 -6.34 -7.06
CA GLU A 109 -3.36 -7.52 -7.65
C GLU A 109 -4.47 -8.02 -6.73
N VAL A 110 -5.70 -8.15 -7.23
CA VAL A 110 -6.76 -8.83 -6.48
C VAL A 110 -6.47 -10.33 -6.50
N THR A 111 -6.63 -10.98 -5.36
CA THR A 111 -6.38 -12.42 -5.19
C THR A 111 -7.58 -13.09 -4.53
N GLU A 112 -7.53 -14.42 -4.44
CA GLU A 112 -8.47 -15.21 -3.67
C GLU A 112 -8.55 -14.73 -2.22
N PRO A 113 -9.72 -14.84 -1.55
CA PRO A 113 -9.88 -14.45 -0.17
C PRO A 113 -8.85 -15.13 0.74
N ALA A 114 -8.08 -14.34 1.47
CA ALA A 114 -7.16 -14.91 2.46
C ALA A 114 -7.93 -15.51 3.64
N SER A 115 -7.35 -16.57 4.22
CA SER A 115 -7.93 -17.28 5.37
C SER A 115 -7.66 -16.61 6.72
N PHE A 116 -6.83 -15.55 6.76
CA PHE A 116 -6.51 -14.86 8.00
C PHE A 116 -7.57 -13.81 8.39
N SER A 117 -7.69 -13.58 9.70
CA SER A 117 -8.44 -12.43 10.22
C SER A 117 -7.51 -11.23 10.35
N VAL A 118 -8.03 -10.04 10.06
CA VAL A 118 -7.29 -8.79 10.25
C VAL A 118 -7.17 -8.49 11.74
N LYS A 119 -5.99 -8.05 12.15
CA LYS A 119 -5.72 -7.60 13.51
C LYS A 119 -6.05 -6.11 13.66
N GLU A 120 -7.27 -5.81 14.11
CA GLU A 120 -7.83 -4.46 14.14
C GLU A 120 -7.36 -3.59 15.33
N ASP A 121 -6.76 -4.18 16.35
CA ASP A 121 -6.24 -3.49 17.54
C ASP A 121 -4.89 -2.78 17.31
N SER A 122 -4.20 -3.08 16.21
CA SER A 122 -2.89 -2.50 15.91
C SER A 122 -2.91 -1.75 14.57
N ASN A 123 -3.05 -0.43 14.61
CA ASN A 123 -3.06 0.40 13.40
C ASN A 123 -1.83 1.33 13.34
N LEU A 124 -0.91 1.04 12.42
CA LEU A 124 0.34 1.79 12.27
C LEU A 124 0.15 3.20 11.71
N SER A 125 -1.00 3.51 11.11
CA SER A 125 -1.32 4.86 10.65
C SER A 125 -1.83 5.78 11.75
N LEU A 126 -2.07 5.26 12.97
CA LEU A 126 -2.35 6.05 14.16
C LEU A 126 -1.09 6.39 14.96
N VAL A 127 0.03 5.76 14.62
CA VAL A 127 1.32 6.02 15.26
C VAL A 127 1.96 7.24 14.60
N GLU A 128 2.37 8.19 15.41
CA GLU A 128 3.13 9.36 14.99
C GLU A 128 4.63 9.12 15.19
N TYR A 129 5.42 9.50 14.19
CA TYR A 129 6.87 9.38 14.17
C TYR A 129 7.49 10.77 14.04
N GLU A 130 8.53 11.00 14.84
CA GLU A 130 9.36 12.19 14.75
C GLU A 130 10.69 11.84 14.06
N LEU A 131 11.14 12.73 13.17
CA LEU A 131 12.46 12.60 12.57
C LEU A 131 13.51 13.05 13.57
N VAL A 132 14.28 12.10 14.10
CA VAL A 132 15.42 12.39 14.97
C VAL A 132 16.68 12.47 14.11
N ASN A 133 17.25 13.67 13.98
CA ASN A 133 18.57 13.85 13.39
C ASN A 133 19.61 13.59 14.47
N VAL A 134 20.25 12.42 14.44
CA VAL A 134 21.39 12.14 15.32
C VAL A 134 22.58 12.93 14.77
N VAL A 135 23.03 13.94 15.51
CA VAL A 135 24.30 14.62 15.24
C VAL A 135 25.37 13.75 15.87
N GLU A 136 26.20 13.08 15.07
CA GLU A 136 27.39 12.40 15.58
C GLU A 136 28.39 13.47 16.04
N GLU A 137 28.82 13.39 17.31
CA GLU A 137 29.86 14.24 17.90
C GLU A 137 31.26 13.77 17.50
#